data_AF-A0A974YAR0-F1
#
_entry.id   AF-A0A974YAR0-F1
#
_cell.length_a   1.000
_cell.length_b   1.000
_cell.length_c   1.000
_cell.angle_alpha   90.00
_cell.angle_beta   90.00
_cell.angle_gamma   90.00
#
_symmetry.space_group_name_H-M   'P 1'
#
loop_
_entity.id
_entity.type
_entity.pdbx_description
1 polymer ?
#
loop_
_entity_poly.entity_id
_entity_poly.type
_entity_poly.pdbx_seq_one_letter_code
_entity_poly.pdbx_strand_id
1 'polypeptide(L)'
;MGRKEFELTARDYFMLGTLAEAANGTDHLPHGCTDAQAKRLVEEGYLERAATRAADGREMVRYRITAKGRAAWAAYRFTGDPPPEAGTE
;
A
#
# COMPACT_ATOMS: atom_id res chain seq x y z
N MET A 1 26.51 -6.54 -3.97
CA MET A 1 25.62 -5.36 -3.99
C MET A 1 24.55 -5.61 -2.93
N GLY A 2 24.73 -5.05 -1.73
CA GLY A 2 23.77 -5.25 -0.63
C GLY A 2 22.45 -4.62 -1.04
N ARG A 3 21.39 -5.42 -1.14
CA ARG A 3 20.03 -4.90 -1.30
C ARG A 3 19.75 -4.10 -0.03
N LYS A 4 19.69 -2.76 -0.12
CA LYS A 4 19.09 -1.94 0.94
C LYS A 4 17.72 -2.57 1.18
N GLU A 5 17.53 -3.17 2.34
CA GLU A 5 16.24 -3.70 2.73
C GLU A 5 15.25 -2.55 2.63
N PHE A 6 14.26 -2.69 1.74
CA PHE A 6 13.23 -1.69 1.58
C PHE A 6 12.38 -1.73 2.84
N GLU A 7 12.68 -0.83 3.79
CA GLU A 7 11.92 -0.70 5.01
C GLU A 7 10.59 -0.01 4.72
N LEU A 8 9.51 -0.74 4.93
CA LEU A 8 8.15 -0.23 4.86
C LEU A 8 7.92 0.68 6.07
N THR A 9 7.38 1.87 5.83
CA THR A 9 6.99 2.77 6.91
C THR A 9 5.64 2.35 7.51
N ALA A 10 5.31 2.85 8.71
CA ALA A 10 3.99 2.66 9.30
C ALA A 10 2.85 3.07 8.36
N ARG A 11 3.07 4.10 7.52
CA ARG A 11 2.10 4.57 6.52
C ARG A 11 1.94 3.58 5.36
N ASP A 12 3.03 2.92 4.96
CA ASP A 12 3.00 1.88 3.95
C ASP A 12 2.24 0.65 4.47
N TYR A 13 2.50 0.25 5.71
CA TYR A 13 1.73 -0.81 6.37
C TYR A 13 0.25 -0.45 6.52
N PHE A 14 -0.07 0.80 6.85
CA PHE A 14 -1.46 1.28 6.89
C PHE A 14 -2.14 1.20 5.52
N MET A 15 -1.43 1.57 4.44
CA MET A 15 -1.94 1.42 3.07
C MET A 15 -2.17 -0.06 2.72
N LEU A 16 -1.20 -0.93 3.00
CA LEU A 16 -1.32 -2.37 2.78
C LEU A 16 -2.49 -2.94 3.59
N GLY A 17 -2.64 -2.58 4.86
CA GLY A 17 -3.76 -3.00 5.69
C GLY A 17 -5.11 -2.59 5.10
N THR A 18 -5.25 -1.32 4.71
CA THR A 18 -6.49 -0.82 4.09
C THR A 18 -6.81 -1.57 2.80
N LEU A 19 -5.81 -1.82 1.95
CA LEU A 19 -5.97 -2.55 0.70
C LEU A 19 -6.21 -4.05 0.90
N ALA A 20 -5.75 -4.62 2.01
CA ALA A 20 -6.02 -6.00 2.40
C ALA A 20 -7.48 -6.23 2.79
N GLU A 21 -8.10 -5.24 3.44
CA GLU A 21 -9.53 -5.24 3.79
C GLU A 21 -10.41 -4.94 2.56
N ALA A 22 -9.93 -4.12 1.61
CA ALA A 22 -10.60 -3.84 0.36
C ALA A 22 -10.47 -5.02 -0.63
N ALA A 23 -11.32 -6.04 -0.48
CA ALA A 23 -11.26 -7.31 -1.24
C ALA A 23 -11.09 -7.17 -2.77
N ASN A 24 -11.67 -6.14 -3.38
CA ASN A 24 -11.57 -5.89 -4.82
C ASN A 24 -10.53 -4.81 -5.21
N GLY A 25 -9.78 -4.25 -4.26
CA GLY A 25 -8.94 -3.07 -4.47
C GLY A 25 -9.73 -1.77 -4.50
N THR A 26 -9.03 -0.64 -4.45
CA THR A 26 -9.61 0.72 -4.36
C THR A 26 -9.14 1.58 -5.51
N ASP A 27 -10.00 2.47 -5.99
CA ASP A 27 -9.67 3.53 -6.96
C ASP A 27 -9.12 4.80 -6.27
N HIS A 28 -9.21 4.87 -4.94
CA HIS A 28 -8.71 5.97 -4.14
C HIS A 28 -7.70 5.52 -3.10
N LEU A 29 -6.60 6.27 -2.98
CA LEU A 29 -5.60 6.01 -1.94
C LEU A 29 -6.18 6.31 -0.54
N PRO A 30 -5.80 5.51 0.48
CA PRO A 30 -6.21 5.77 1.85
C PRO A 30 -5.80 7.16 2.32
N HIS A 31 -6.58 7.73 3.24
CA HIS A 31 -6.37 9.10 3.72
C HIS A 31 -4.94 9.28 4.25
N GLY A 32 -4.29 10.35 3.80
CA GLY A 32 -2.92 10.67 4.18
C GLY A 32 -1.84 9.87 3.46
N CYS A 33 -2.19 9.00 2.51
CA CYS A 33 -1.22 8.35 1.64
C CYS A 33 -1.08 9.07 0.30
N THR A 34 0.15 9.10 -0.23
CA THR A 34 0.47 9.81 -1.47
C THR A 34 0.65 8.87 -2.66
N ASP A 35 0.44 9.37 -3.87
CA ASP A 35 0.66 8.61 -5.10
C ASP A 35 2.13 8.14 -5.24
N ALA A 36 3.08 8.94 -4.76
CA ALA A 36 4.48 8.55 -4.69
C ALA A 36 4.71 7.30 -3.83
N GLN A 37 4.00 7.16 -2.70
CA GLN A 37 4.07 5.96 -1.86
C GLN A 37 3.46 4.76 -2.55
N ALA A 38 2.27 4.93 -3.14
CA ALA A 38 1.61 3.86 -3.88
C ALA A 38 2.49 3.37 -5.05
N LYS A 39 3.08 4.30 -5.81
CA LYS A 39 4.00 3.99 -6.90
C LYS A 39 5.21 3.21 -6.40
N ARG A 40 5.86 3.64 -5.32
CA ARG A 40 6.98 2.90 -4.71
C ARG A 40 6.58 1.48 -4.32
N LEU A 41 5.42 1.30 -3.69
CA LEU A 41 4.93 -0.02 -3.31
C LEU A 41 4.58 -0.91 -4.52
N VAL A 42 4.18 -0.31 -5.63
CA VAL A 42 4.00 -1.01 -6.91
C VAL A 42 5.33 -1.44 -7.50
N GLU A 43 6.33 -0.54 -7.53
CA GLU A 43 7.69 -0.85 -8.02
C GLU A 43 8.35 -1.97 -7.21
N GLU A 44 8.13 -1.98 -5.89
CA GLU A 44 8.62 -3.02 -5.00
C GLU A 44 7.75 -4.30 -5.01
N GLY A 45 6.63 -4.32 -5.73
CA GLY A 45 5.75 -5.47 -5.90
C GLY A 45 4.86 -5.80 -4.69
N TYR A 46 4.70 -4.88 -3.74
CA TYR A 46 3.73 -5.01 -2.65
C TYR A 46 2.30 -4.67 -3.11
N LEU A 47 2.18 -3.84 -4.16
CA LEU A 47 0.91 -3.46 -4.78
C LEU A 47 0.90 -3.73 -6.28
N GLU A 48 -0.29 -3.94 -6.82
CA GLU A 48 -0.58 -3.94 -8.25
C GLU A 48 -1.39 -2.69 -8.59
N ARG A 49 -0.95 -1.97 -9.62
CA ARG A 49 -1.69 -0.85 -10.22
C ARG A 49 -2.35 -1.35 -11.50
N ALA A 50 -3.68 -1.36 -11.53
CA ALA A 50 -4.46 -1.65 -12.72
C ALA A 50 -5.15 -0.37 -13.21
N ALA A 51 -4.69 0.19 -14.32
CA ALA A 51 -5.39 1.26 -15.00
C ALA A 51 -6.47 0.65 -15.92
N THR A 52 -7.72 1.03 -15.71
CA THR A 52 -8.84 0.68 -16.60
C THR A 52 -9.43 1.93 -17.21
N ARG A 53 -9.84 1.86 -18.47
CA ARG A 53 -10.52 2.96 -19.14
C ARG A 53 -12.02 2.80 -18.94
N ALA A 54 -12.63 3.76 -18.25
CA ALA A 54 -14.08 3.82 -18.12
C ALA A 54 -14.74 4.08 -19.48
N ALA A 55 -16.01 3.70 -19.63
CA ALA A 55 -16.78 3.92 -20.85
C ALA A 55 -16.89 5.41 -21.25
N ASP A 56 -16.80 6.31 -20.27
CA ASP A 56 -16.76 7.78 -20.46
C ASP A 56 -15.38 8.29 -20.92
N GLY A 57 -14.41 7.39 -21.16
CA GLY A 57 -13.06 7.73 -21.61
C GLY A 57 -12.09 8.14 -20.48
N ARG A 58 -12.55 8.24 -19.24
CA ARG A 58 -11.72 8.52 -18.05
C ARG A 58 -10.83 7.33 -17.70
N GLU A 59 -9.58 7.60 -17.34
CA GLU A 59 -8.69 6.58 -16.77
C GLU A 59 -9.01 6.41 -15.28
N MET A 60 -9.40 5.20 -14.87
CA MET A 60 -9.57 4.82 -13.48
C MET A 60 -8.38 3.95 -13.08
N VAL A 61 -7.60 4.43 -12.12
CA VAL A 61 -6.49 3.68 -11.56
C VAL A 61 -6.96 2.94 -10.33
N ARG A 62 -6.85 1.61 -10.34
CA ARG A 62 -7.18 0.77 -9.20
C ARG A 62 -5.93 0.17 -8.60
N TYR A 63 -5.81 0.25 -7.28
CA TYR A 63 -4.73 -0.35 -6.51
C TYR A 63 -5.23 -1.61 -5.82
N ARG A 64 -4.47 -2.69 -5.93
CA ARG A 64 -4.74 -3.98 -5.29
C ARG A 64 -3.50 -4.45 -4.53
N ILE A 65 -3.70 -5.02 -3.35
CA ILE A 65 -2.60 -5.64 -2.61
C ILE A 65 -2.19 -6.98 -3.23
N THR A 66 -0.89 -7.21 -3.39
CA THR A 66 -0.35 -8.50 -3.85
C THR A 66 -0.24 -9.51 -2.72
N ALA A 67 0.10 -10.76 -3.04
CA ALA A 67 0.45 -11.75 -2.02
C ALA A 67 1.65 -11.30 -1.15
N LYS A 68 2.65 -10.64 -1.76
CA LYS A 68 3.81 -10.07 -1.07
C LYS A 68 3.40 -8.95 -0.11
N GLY A 69 2.56 -8.03 -0.56
CA GLY A 69 1.94 -6.98 0.27
C GLY A 69 1.20 -7.55 1.47
N ARG A 70 0.37 -8.56 1.23
CA ARG A 70 -0.44 -9.20 2.28
C ARG A 70 0.42 -9.91 3.32
N ALA A 71 1.47 -10.61 2.89
CA ALA A 71 2.40 -11.27 3.80
C ALA A 71 3.16 -10.26 4.67
N ALA A 72 3.61 -9.14 4.08
CA ALA A 72 4.28 -8.07 4.82
C ALA A 72 3.34 -7.40 5.84
N TRP A 73 2.10 -7.10 5.45
CA TRP A 73 1.09 -6.59 6.36
C TRP A 73 0.77 -7.58 7.49
N ALA A 74 0.61 -8.87 7.18
CA ALA A 74 0.35 -9.89 8.19
C ALA A 74 1.51 -9.97 9.19
N ALA A 75 2.76 -9.99 8.73
CA ALA A 75 3.92 -9.99 9.62
C ALA A 75 3.91 -8.78 10.57
N TYR A 76 3.63 -7.58 10.06
CA TYR A 76 3.56 -6.36 10.87
C TYR A 76 2.35 -6.30 11.82
N ARG A 77 1.17 -6.76 11.38
CA ARG A 77 -0.05 -6.76 12.19
C ARG A 77 0.08 -7.62 13.46
N PHE A 78 0.87 -8.69 13.39
CA PHE A 78 1.06 -9.63 14.49
C PHE A 78 2.32 -9.36 15.33
N THR A 79 3.16 -8.38 14.97
CA THR A 79 4.34 -8.03 15.77
C THR A 79 4.03 -7.17 16.99
N GLY A 80 2.80 -6.68 17.18
CA GLY A 80 2.37 -6.00 18.41
C GLY A 80 3.11 -4.68 18.72
N ASP A 81 4.02 -4.25 17.86
CA ASP A 81 4.70 -2.97 17.97
C ASP A 81 3.76 -1.89 17.42
N PRO A 82 3.19 -1.02 18.28
CA PRO A 82 2.44 0.12 17.78
C PRO A 82 3.38 0.93 16.88
N PRO A 83 2.87 1.55 15.80
CA PRO A 83 3.72 2.45 15.00
C PRO A 83 4.38 3.45 15.96
N PRO A 84 5.70 3.70 15.86
CA PRO A 84 6.33 4.74 16.67
C PRO A 84 5.51 6.00 16.44
N GLU A 85 4.98 6.51 17.56
CA GLU A 85 3.96 7.54 17.60
C GLU A 85 4.23 8.59 16.53
N ALA A 86 3.21 8.89 15.72
CA ALA A 86 3.19 10.16 15.03
C ALA A 86 3.17 11.23 16.11
N GLY A 87 4.36 11.64 16.55
CA GLY A 87 4.57 12.66 17.56
C GLY A 87 3.73 13.87 17.23
N THR A 88 2.73 14.10 18.07
CA THR A 88 2.00 15.37 18.13
C THR A 88 2.48 16.01 19.41
N GLU A 89 3.39 16.96 19.28
CA GLU A 89 3.64 18.01 20.27
C GLU A 89 2.66 19.16 20.05
#